data_AF-N8XBM7-F1
#
_entry.id   AF-N8XBM7-F1
#
_cell.length_a   1.000
_cell.length_b   1.000
_cell.length_c   1.000
_cell.angle_alpha   90.00
_cell.angle_beta   90.00
_cell.angle_gamma   90.00
#
_symmetry.space_group_name_H-M   'P 1'
#
loop_
_entity.id
_entity.type
_entity.pdbx_description
1 polymer ?
#
loop_
_entity_poly.entity_id
_entity_poly.type
_entity_poly.pdbx_seq_one_letter_code
_entity_poly.pdbx_strand_id
1 'polypeptide(L)'
;MGKMSLKKTDKIIDELADRLFIVEGEVTDLLTSETMQNLNANMQTATGAIAVGSALVGQIGNAALASFAASDEGIEVSDFALEVTDNNNQKHYFKGCFPVVIFKKGDMVKVIAEPLSGQSKYAHAVAVIDKNNNYIWTGQEVVKGRLRYRVFGIKLFGIMGGGALLIGIIIVSFMGAFNSLLENYMILTILIILITFIFIGWRVGASFDGQSIELEAILKKIGFNKPSRMDLQNFALSDLSWKNKEKDFIHERWKDYTYRIDLAKQDDEEKYGKK
;
A
#
# COMPACT_ATOMS: atom_id res chain seq x y z
N MET A 1 26.43 -6.15 6.17
CA MET A 1 25.46 -5.12 6.58
C MET A 1 25.51 -3.99 5.55
N GLY A 2 24.86 -4.19 4.40
CA GLY A 2 25.05 -3.32 3.24
C GLY A 2 24.14 -2.10 3.29
N LYS A 3 24.71 -0.91 3.13
CA LYS A 3 24.04 0.25 2.55
C LYS A 3 23.46 -0.16 1.19
N MET A 4 22.33 -0.87 1.15
CA MET A 4 21.41 -0.75 0.03
C MET A 4 20.84 0.66 0.18
N SER A 5 21.63 1.65 -0.27
CA SER A 5 21.40 3.04 0.08
C SER A 5 20.04 3.45 -0.44
N LEU A 6 19.26 4.20 0.34
CA LEU A 6 17.95 4.76 -0.04
C LEU A 6 17.90 5.22 -1.51
N LYS A 7 19.02 5.76 -2.02
CA LYS A 7 19.24 6.13 -3.44
C LYS A 7 18.93 5.03 -4.46
N LYS A 8 19.12 3.74 -4.16
CA LYS A 8 18.81 2.62 -5.07
C LYS A 8 17.31 2.39 -5.17
N THR A 9 16.59 2.45 -4.05
CA THR A 9 15.13 2.29 -4.06
C THR A 9 14.44 3.52 -4.64
N ASP A 10 14.94 4.71 -4.33
CA ASP A 10 14.42 5.95 -4.94
C ASP A 10 14.64 5.93 -6.46
N LYS A 11 15.79 5.44 -6.93
CA LYS A 11 16.04 5.22 -8.36
C LYS A 11 15.05 4.21 -8.98
N ILE A 12 14.72 3.12 -8.29
CA ILE A 12 13.71 2.15 -8.78
C ILE A 12 12.34 2.82 -8.92
N ILE A 13 11.94 3.65 -7.94
CA ILE A 13 10.67 4.39 -8.00
C ILE A 13 10.66 5.36 -9.17
N ASP A 14 11.77 6.06 -9.40
CA ASP A 14 11.93 7.00 -10.51
C ASP A 14 11.81 6.27 -11.86
N GLU A 15 12.53 5.16 -12.02
CA GLU A 15 12.46 4.32 -13.22
C GLU A 15 11.06 3.75 -13.45
N LEU A 16 10.36 3.32 -12.39
CA LEU A 16 8.97 2.84 -12.50
C LEU A 16 8.03 3.99 -12.90
N ALA A 17 8.10 5.14 -12.23
CA ALA A 17 7.26 6.30 -12.55
C ALA A 17 7.48 6.81 -13.99
N ASP A 18 8.71 6.74 -14.48
CA ASP A 18 9.06 7.11 -15.85
C ASP A 18 8.47 6.12 -16.87
N ARG A 19 8.47 4.83 -16.55
CA ARG A 19 7.88 3.76 -17.39
C ARG A 19 6.35 3.79 -17.43
N LEU A 20 5.71 4.24 -16.36
CA LEU A 20 4.26 4.42 -16.33
C LEU A 20 3.85 5.46 -17.37
N PHE A 21 2.71 5.23 -18.03
CA PHE A 21 2.10 6.22 -18.91
C PHE A 21 0.64 6.41 -18.53
N ILE A 22 0.07 7.53 -18.99
CA ILE A 22 -1.29 7.92 -18.67
C ILE A 22 -2.08 7.99 -19.97
N VAL A 23 -3.22 7.31 -20.02
CA VAL A 23 -4.22 7.45 -21.09
C VAL A 23 -5.48 8.01 -20.48
N GLU A 24 -6.00 9.07 -21.08
CA GLU A 24 -7.24 9.72 -20.69
C GLU A 24 -8.26 9.56 -21.81
N GLY A 25 -9.47 9.11 -21.47
CA GLY A 25 -10.51 8.85 -22.45
C GLY A 25 -11.78 8.25 -21.85
N GLU A 26 -12.70 7.89 -22.73
CA GLU A 26 -13.96 7.23 -22.37
C GLU A 26 -13.79 5.70 -22.35
N VAL A 27 -14.36 5.05 -21.35
CA VAL A 27 -14.45 3.58 -21.32
C VAL A 27 -15.46 3.12 -22.38
N THR A 28 -14.97 2.52 -23.47
CA THR A 28 -15.82 2.05 -24.57
C THR A 28 -16.23 0.58 -24.43
N ASP A 29 -15.43 -0.20 -23.72
CA ASP A 29 -15.74 -1.58 -23.36
C ASP A 29 -15.09 -1.99 -22.04
N LEU A 30 -15.76 -2.87 -21.29
CA LEU A 30 -15.30 -3.37 -20.01
C LEU A 30 -15.78 -4.79 -19.78
N LEU A 31 -14.82 -5.68 -19.57
CA LEU A 31 -15.06 -7.05 -19.15
C LEU A 31 -14.49 -7.24 -17.75
N THR A 32 -15.30 -7.76 -16.83
CA THR A 32 -14.88 -8.06 -15.46
C THR A 32 -15.12 -9.53 -15.16
N SER A 33 -14.21 -10.16 -14.43
CA SER A 33 -14.35 -11.51 -13.90
C SER A 33 -13.97 -11.50 -12.43
N GLU A 34 -14.88 -11.94 -11.58
CA GLU A 34 -14.57 -12.18 -10.17
C GLU A 34 -13.66 -13.41 -10.06
N THR A 35 -12.60 -13.29 -9.27
CA THR A 35 -11.61 -14.34 -9.03
C THR A 35 -11.12 -14.26 -7.59
N MET A 36 -10.55 -15.36 -7.08
CA MET A 36 -9.86 -15.36 -5.80
C MET A 36 -8.36 -15.30 -6.05
N GLN A 37 -7.69 -14.26 -5.55
CA GLN A 37 -6.24 -14.18 -5.60
C GLN A 37 -5.62 -14.56 -4.26
N ASN A 38 -4.64 -15.47 -4.35
CA ASN A 38 -3.69 -15.66 -3.28
C ASN A 38 -2.57 -14.62 -3.45
N LEU A 39 -2.67 -13.54 -2.69
CA LEU A 39 -1.69 -12.45 -2.67
C LEU A 39 -0.25 -12.93 -2.38
N ASN A 40 -0.09 -14.06 -1.67
CA ASN A 40 1.21 -14.65 -1.35
C ASN A 40 1.88 -15.32 -2.57
N ALA A 41 1.08 -15.94 -3.45
CA ALA A 41 1.59 -16.56 -4.68
C ALA A 41 1.95 -15.49 -5.73
N ASN A 42 1.19 -14.39 -5.78
CA ASN A 42 1.41 -13.35 -6.77
C ASN A 42 2.60 -12.43 -6.43
N MET A 43 2.99 -12.30 -5.15
CA MET A 43 4.26 -11.67 -4.78
C MET A 43 5.47 -12.46 -5.30
N GLN A 44 5.41 -13.79 -5.39
CA GLN A 44 6.48 -14.59 -6.00
C GLN A 44 6.59 -14.36 -7.52
N THR A 45 5.49 -14.03 -8.21
CA THR A 45 5.46 -13.81 -9.66
C THR A 45 5.56 -12.34 -10.08
N ALA A 46 5.11 -11.38 -9.27
CA ALA A 46 5.36 -9.94 -9.44
C ALA A 46 6.83 -9.59 -9.22
N THR A 47 7.57 -10.47 -8.52
CA THR A 47 9.05 -10.47 -8.51
C THR A 47 9.65 -10.79 -9.89
N GLY A 48 8.86 -11.27 -10.85
CA GLY A 48 9.27 -11.61 -12.22
C GLY A 48 9.74 -10.43 -13.08
N ALA A 49 9.47 -9.18 -12.68
CA ALA A 49 10.02 -7.98 -13.34
C ALA A 49 11.18 -7.32 -12.56
N ILE A 50 11.51 -7.81 -11.35
CA ILE A 50 12.61 -7.29 -10.51
C ILE A 50 13.65 -8.41 -10.20
N ALA A 51 13.63 -9.50 -10.97
CA ALA A 51 14.51 -10.65 -10.81
C ALA A 51 15.89 -10.49 -11.47
N VAL A 52 16.46 -9.28 -11.52
CA VAL A 52 17.89 -9.12 -11.81
C VAL A 52 18.61 -8.64 -10.55
N GLY A 53 18.97 -9.62 -9.73
CA GLY A 53 20.08 -9.54 -8.79
C GLY A 53 19.70 -9.24 -7.35
N SER A 54 19.37 -10.29 -6.59
CA SER A 54 19.91 -10.56 -5.23
C SER A 54 19.36 -11.87 -4.68
N ALA A 55 20.13 -12.95 -4.86
CA ALA A 55 19.91 -14.28 -4.28
C ALA A 55 20.20 -14.28 -2.75
N LEU A 56 19.49 -13.46 -1.99
CA LEU A 56 19.53 -13.46 -0.52
C LEU A 56 18.13 -13.24 0.09
N VAL A 57 17.08 -13.67 -0.60
CA VAL A 57 15.69 -13.66 -0.12
C VAL A 57 15.39 -15.01 0.56
N GLY A 58 16.20 -15.34 1.55
CA GLY A 58 16.00 -16.51 2.40
C GLY A 58 15.56 -16.07 3.78
N GLN A 59 14.34 -16.44 4.16
CA GLN A 59 13.87 -16.53 5.56
C GLN A 59 13.60 -15.24 6.35
N ILE A 60 13.12 -14.15 5.74
CA ILE A 60 12.57 -13.02 6.53
C ILE A 60 11.22 -12.61 5.96
N GLY A 61 10.16 -13.29 6.42
CA GLY A 61 8.78 -12.98 6.05
C GLY A 61 7.73 -13.98 6.54
N ASN A 62 8.11 -15.20 6.90
CA ASN A 62 7.12 -16.27 7.15
C ASN A 62 6.15 -16.00 8.32
N ALA A 63 6.52 -15.26 9.36
CA ALA A 63 5.64 -15.11 10.53
C ALA A 63 4.49 -14.10 10.33
N ALA A 64 4.74 -12.98 9.64
CA ALA A 64 3.68 -12.02 9.31
C ALA A 64 2.84 -12.50 8.11
N LEU A 65 3.45 -13.22 7.17
CA LEU A 65 2.76 -13.85 6.04
C LEU A 65 1.95 -15.08 6.48
N ALA A 66 2.38 -15.82 7.51
CA ALA A 66 1.61 -16.96 8.04
C ALA A 66 0.28 -16.54 8.66
N SER A 67 0.16 -15.33 9.22
CA SER A 67 -1.12 -14.81 9.71
C SER A 67 -2.09 -14.52 8.56
N PHE A 68 -1.59 -14.15 7.38
CA PHE A 68 -2.39 -14.04 6.16
C PHE A 68 -2.61 -15.39 5.46
N ALA A 69 -1.66 -16.33 5.57
CA ALA A 69 -1.74 -17.67 4.97
C ALA A 69 -2.55 -18.68 5.80
N ALA A 70 -2.92 -18.33 7.04
CA ALA A 70 -3.82 -19.13 7.87
C ALA A 70 -5.31 -18.86 7.59
N SER A 71 -5.63 -17.88 6.73
CA SER A 71 -6.95 -17.81 6.12
C SER A 71 -6.92 -18.64 4.83
N ASP A 72 -7.64 -19.76 4.82
CA ASP A 72 -7.90 -20.60 3.64
C ASP A 72 -8.81 -19.88 2.60
N GLU A 73 -9.04 -18.57 2.79
CA GLU A 73 -9.84 -17.69 1.94
C GLU A 73 -8.90 -16.89 1.04
N GLY A 74 -8.88 -17.23 -0.26
CA GLY A 74 -8.33 -16.33 -1.25
C GLY A 74 -9.07 -15.00 -1.20
N ILE A 75 -8.38 -13.90 -1.47
CA ILE A 75 -9.06 -12.60 -1.44
C ILE A 75 -9.80 -12.42 -2.75
N GLU A 76 -11.10 -12.19 -2.66
CA GLU A 76 -11.92 -11.86 -3.82
C GLU A 76 -11.38 -10.60 -4.49
N VAL A 77 -11.10 -10.67 -5.78
CA VAL A 77 -10.67 -9.54 -6.59
C VAL A 77 -11.39 -9.63 -7.94
N SER A 78 -11.42 -8.54 -8.67
CA SER A 78 -11.98 -8.46 -10.01
C SER A 78 -10.85 -8.29 -11.02
N ASP A 79 -10.59 -9.34 -11.80
CA ASP A 79 -9.82 -9.21 -13.02
C ASP A 79 -10.66 -8.42 -14.03
N PHE A 80 -10.01 -7.51 -14.76
CA PHE A 80 -10.70 -6.76 -15.79
C PHE A 80 -9.88 -6.58 -17.06
N ALA A 81 -10.58 -6.50 -18.18
CA ALA A 81 -10.08 -6.00 -19.45
C ALA A 81 -10.87 -4.75 -19.81
N LEU A 82 -10.16 -3.68 -20.09
CA LEU A 82 -10.69 -2.34 -20.28
C LEU A 82 -10.27 -1.79 -21.65
N GLU A 83 -11.23 -1.33 -22.44
CA GLU A 83 -10.98 -0.54 -23.65
C GLU A 83 -11.26 0.94 -23.34
N VAL A 84 -10.26 1.79 -23.59
CA VAL A 84 -10.41 3.25 -23.49
C VAL A 84 -10.18 3.86 -24.86
N THR A 85 -11.09 4.73 -25.29
CA THR A 85 -10.91 5.56 -26.47
C THR A 85 -10.48 6.95 -26.05
N ASP A 86 -9.29 7.36 -26.47
CA ASP A 86 -8.75 8.68 -26.16
C ASP A 86 -9.39 9.80 -27.01
N ASN A 87 -9.04 11.05 -26.71
CA ASN A 87 -9.55 12.22 -27.43
C ASN A 87 -9.16 12.25 -28.93
N ASN A 88 -8.16 11.46 -29.34
CA ASN A 88 -7.75 11.31 -30.74
C ASN A 88 -8.46 10.14 -31.44
N ASN A 89 -9.48 9.55 -30.79
CA ASN A 89 -10.21 8.40 -31.25
C ASN A 89 -9.33 7.13 -31.40
N GLN A 90 -8.21 7.07 -30.68
CA GLN A 90 -7.35 5.90 -30.63
C GLN A 90 -7.78 4.99 -29.46
N LYS A 91 -7.91 3.70 -29.77
CA LYS A 91 -8.27 2.67 -28.80
C LYS A 91 -7.04 2.10 -28.11
N HIS A 92 -7.10 2.05 -26.78
CA HIS A 92 -6.09 1.48 -25.90
C HIS A 92 -6.72 0.36 -25.08
N TYR A 93 -5.96 -0.73 -24.89
CA TYR A 93 -6.44 -1.93 -24.21
C TYR A 93 -5.62 -2.17 -22.94
N PHE A 94 -6.32 -2.33 -21.83
CA PHE A 94 -5.70 -2.55 -20.54
C PHE A 94 -6.20 -3.83 -19.90
N LYS A 95 -5.31 -4.51 -19.18
CA LYS A 95 -5.67 -5.57 -18.24
C LYS A 95 -5.28 -5.12 -16.84
N GLY A 96 -6.16 -5.31 -15.87
CA GLY A 96 -5.83 -5.06 -14.47
C GLY A 96 -6.52 -6.04 -13.55
N CYS A 97 -6.20 -5.93 -12.26
CA CYS A 97 -6.86 -6.69 -11.21
C CYS A 97 -6.97 -5.81 -9.97
N PHE A 98 -8.20 -5.44 -9.61
CA PHE A 98 -8.48 -4.60 -8.46
C PHE A 98 -9.40 -5.31 -7.47
N PRO A 99 -9.42 -4.93 -6.19
CA PRO A 99 -10.35 -5.49 -5.21
C PRO A 99 -11.80 -5.35 -5.65
N VAL A 100 -12.14 -4.22 -6.27
CA VAL A 100 -13.45 -3.94 -6.82
C VAL A 100 -13.29 -3.04 -8.05
N VAL A 101 -14.05 -3.35 -9.11
CA VAL A 101 -14.16 -2.52 -10.32
C VAL A 101 -15.55 -1.89 -10.33
N ILE A 102 -15.63 -0.56 -10.15
CA ILE A 102 -16.91 0.17 -10.12
C ILE A 102 -17.12 1.11 -11.29
N PHE A 103 -16.07 1.44 -12.04
CA PHE A 103 -16.19 2.18 -13.29
C PHE A 103 -16.91 1.34 -14.36
N LYS A 104 -17.58 2.01 -15.28
CA LYS A 104 -18.48 1.41 -16.26
C LYS A 104 -18.21 1.97 -17.65
N LYS A 105 -18.78 1.31 -18.65
CA LYS A 105 -18.85 1.83 -20.01
C LYS A 105 -19.51 3.22 -20.02
N GLY A 106 -18.87 4.17 -20.69
CA GLY A 106 -19.27 5.57 -20.75
C GLY A 106 -18.59 6.47 -19.71
N ASP A 107 -17.88 5.92 -18.73
CA ASP A 107 -17.16 6.73 -17.75
C ASP A 107 -15.92 7.38 -18.36
N MET A 108 -15.65 8.63 -17.96
CA MET A 108 -14.42 9.34 -18.32
C MET A 108 -13.33 9.03 -17.31
N VAL A 109 -12.31 8.29 -17.75
CA VAL A 109 -11.25 7.79 -16.88
C VAL A 109 -9.87 8.23 -17.34
N LYS A 110 -8.96 8.23 -16.36
CA LYS A 110 -7.54 8.36 -16.54
C LYS A 110 -6.87 7.07 -16.06
N VAL A 111 -6.42 6.27 -17.00
CA VAL A 111 -5.74 5.00 -16.74
C VAL A 111 -4.24 5.24 -16.64
N ILE A 112 -3.65 4.79 -15.54
CA ILE A 112 -2.21 4.76 -15.33
C ILE A 112 -1.76 3.33 -15.58
N ALA A 113 -0.87 3.14 -16.54
CA ALA A 113 -0.52 1.81 -17.01
C ALA A 113 0.99 1.60 -17.18
N GLU A 114 1.40 0.36 -17.00
CA GLU A 114 2.73 -0.14 -17.34
C GLU A 114 2.69 -0.90 -18.67
N PRO A 115 3.58 -0.62 -19.63
CA PRO A 115 3.55 -1.27 -20.94
C PRO A 115 3.89 -2.77 -20.82
N LEU A 116 3.06 -3.64 -21.40
CA LEU A 116 3.38 -5.06 -21.51
C LEU A 116 4.35 -5.24 -22.70
N SER A 117 5.57 -5.69 -22.43
CA SER A 117 6.60 -5.95 -23.45
C SER A 117 6.92 -4.75 -24.35
N GLY A 118 6.89 -3.52 -23.81
CA GLY A 118 7.29 -2.30 -24.51
C GLY A 118 6.29 -1.74 -25.51
N GLN A 119 5.08 -2.33 -25.61
CA GLN A 119 4.00 -1.78 -26.42
C GLN A 119 2.97 -1.08 -25.53
N SER A 120 2.54 0.13 -25.90
CA SER A 120 1.55 0.91 -25.14
C SER A 120 0.11 0.51 -25.43
N LYS A 121 -0.16 -0.18 -26.55
CA LYS A 121 -1.52 -0.56 -26.98
C LYS A 121 -2.15 -1.63 -26.09
N TYR A 122 -1.33 -2.51 -25.52
CA TYR A 122 -1.73 -3.53 -24.55
C TYR A 122 -0.88 -3.34 -23.30
N ALA A 123 -1.51 -2.91 -22.21
CA ALA A 123 -0.78 -2.54 -21.01
C ALA A 123 -1.47 -3.02 -19.74
N HIS A 124 -0.70 -3.09 -18.67
CA HIS A 124 -1.22 -3.42 -17.35
C HIS A 124 -1.69 -2.15 -16.65
N ALA A 125 -2.98 -2.07 -16.29
CA ALA A 125 -3.50 -0.94 -15.52
C ALA A 125 -3.11 -1.10 -14.05
N VAL A 126 -2.26 -0.20 -13.56
CA VAL A 126 -1.83 -0.15 -12.15
C VAL A 126 -2.74 0.74 -11.31
N ALA A 127 -3.39 1.73 -11.94
CA ALA A 127 -4.42 2.54 -11.31
C ALA A 127 -5.41 3.10 -12.35
N VAL A 128 -6.65 3.33 -11.92
CA VAL A 128 -7.68 4.00 -12.72
C VAL A 128 -8.24 5.15 -11.91
N ILE A 129 -8.30 6.33 -12.50
CA ILE A 129 -8.87 7.54 -11.87
C ILE A 129 -10.12 7.95 -12.63
N ASP A 130 -11.25 8.07 -11.94
CA ASP A 130 -12.45 8.73 -12.47
C ASP A 130 -12.26 10.25 -12.46
N LYS A 131 -12.40 10.86 -13.64
CA LYS A 131 -12.20 12.29 -13.83
C LYS A 131 -13.31 13.14 -13.24
N ASN A 132 -14.54 12.62 -13.17
CA ASN A 132 -15.70 13.37 -12.69
C ASN A 132 -15.72 13.43 -11.16
N ASN A 133 -15.44 12.30 -10.51
CA ASN A 133 -15.54 12.19 -9.06
C ASN A 133 -14.19 12.28 -8.34
N ASN A 134 -13.07 12.29 -9.07
CA ASN A 134 -11.71 12.23 -8.52
C ASN A 134 -11.50 11.01 -7.60
N TYR A 135 -12.07 9.89 -7.99
CA TYR A 135 -11.83 8.61 -7.35
C TYR A 135 -10.65 7.91 -7.99
N ILE A 136 -9.78 7.31 -7.19
CA ILE A 136 -8.74 6.40 -7.67
C ILE A 136 -8.98 4.99 -7.17
N TRP A 137 -8.79 4.03 -8.06
CA TRP A 137 -8.77 2.60 -7.78
C TRP A 137 -7.39 2.03 -8.11
N THR A 138 -6.89 1.16 -7.24
CA THR A 138 -5.58 0.52 -7.34
C THR A 138 -5.69 -0.95 -6.91
N GLY A 139 -4.60 -1.72 -7.06
CA GLY A 139 -4.50 -3.02 -6.40
C GLY A 139 -4.67 -2.93 -4.88
N GLN A 140 -5.12 -4.03 -4.25
CA GLN A 140 -5.45 -4.09 -2.83
C GLN A 140 -4.30 -3.67 -1.91
N GLU A 141 -3.09 -3.97 -2.36
CA GLU A 141 -1.86 -3.85 -1.60
C GLU A 141 -1.28 -2.43 -1.64
N VAL A 142 -1.76 -1.60 -2.57
CA VAL A 142 -1.14 -0.34 -2.97
C VAL A 142 -1.76 0.83 -2.22
N VAL A 143 -1.61 0.86 -0.89
CA VAL A 143 -2.37 1.80 -0.01
C VAL A 143 -1.49 2.79 0.76
N LYS A 144 -0.27 2.42 1.16
CA LYS A 144 0.63 3.30 1.95
C LYS A 144 2.03 3.38 1.37
N GLY A 145 2.66 4.55 1.52
CA GLY A 145 4.07 4.75 1.19
C GLY A 145 5.00 4.09 2.22
N ARG A 146 6.27 3.89 1.86
CA ARG A 146 7.23 3.12 2.66
C ARG A 146 7.40 3.68 4.06
N LEU A 147 7.46 5.00 4.20
CA LEU A 147 7.65 5.63 5.52
C LEU A 147 6.42 5.42 6.40
N ARG A 148 5.22 5.43 5.82
CA ARG A 148 3.97 5.18 6.56
C ARG A 148 3.87 3.73 7.02
N TYR A 149 4.22 2.74 6.18
CA TYR A 149 4.28 1.34 6.63
C TYR A 149 5.31 1.12 7.74
N ARG A 150 6.48 1.77 7.67
CA ARG A 150 7.49 1.70 8.73
C ARG A 150 7.01 2.31 10.05
N VAL A 151 6.37 3.47 10.00
CA VAL A 151 5.77 4.09 11.19
C VAL A 151 4.63 3.23 11.74
N PHE A 152 3.81 2.64 10.86
CA PHE A 152 2.74 1.71 11.26
C PHE A 152 3.30 0.49 11.98
N GLY A 153 4.32 -0.17 11.40
CA GLY A 153 4.97 -1.32 12.02
C GLY A 153 5.60 -0.99 13.38
N ILE A 154 6.30 0.15 13.49
CA ILE A 154 6.84 0.62 14.78
C ILE A 154 5.72 0.86 15.80
N LYS A 155 4.60 1.50 15.40
CA LYS A 155 3.48 1.75 16.31
C LYS A 155 2.87 0.44 16.82
N LEU A 156 2.59 -0.52 15.92
CA LEU A 156 1.97 -1.78 16.27
C LEU A 156 2.83 -2.56 17.27
N PHE A 157 4.11 -2.77 16.95
CA PHE A 157 5.03 -3.50 17.82
C PHE A 157 5.44 -2.71 19.07
N GLY A 158 5.43 -1.38 18.99
CA GLY A 158 5.62 -0.51 20.15
C GLY A 158 4.48 -0.64 21.16
N ILE A 159 3.23 -0.70 20.69
CA ILE A 159 2.05 -0.94 21.55
C ILE A 159 2.12 -2.35 22.15
N MET A 160 2.45 -3.38 21.36
CA MET A 160 2.59 -4.74 21.87
C MET A 160 3.71 -4.85 22.92
N GLY A 161 4.88 -4.28 22.64
CA GLY A 161 6.01 -4.26 23.57
C GLY A 161 5.71 -3.47 24.84
N GLY A 162 5.11 -2.29 24.70
CA GLY A 162 4.67 -1.47 25.84
C GLY A 162 3.60 -2.15 26.68
N GLY A 163 2.62 -2.82 26.05
CA GLY A 163 1.59 -3.59 26.72
C GLY A 163 2.17 -4.77 27.50
N ALA A 164 3.09 -5.53 26.90
CA ALA A 164 3.79 -6.62 27.58
C ALA A 164 4.59 -6.11 28.80
N LEU A 165 5.27 -4.96 28.66
CA LEU A 165 5.99 -4.33 29.78
C LEU A 165 5.05 -3.89 30.90
N LEU A 166 3.90 -3.29 30.57
CA LEU A 166 2.90 -2.90 31.56
C LEU A 166 2.37 -4.10 32.35
N ILE A 167 2.06 -5.20 31.67
CA ILE A 167 1.65 -6.45 32.33
C ILE A 167 2.77 -6.96 33.24
N GLY A 168 4.01 -6.96 32.77
CA GLY A 168 5.17 -7.36 33.58
C GLY A 168 5.33 -6.50 34.84
N ILE A 169 5.20 -5.18 34.72
CA ILE A 169 5.26 -4.24 35.85
C ILE A 169 4.14 -4.53 36.86
N ILE A 170 2.92 -4.80 36.39
CA ILE A 170 1.78 -5.15 37.25
C ILE A 170 2.08 -6.44 38.02
N ILE A 171 2.57 -7.49 37.36
CA ILE A 171 2.92 -8.76 38.00
C ILE A 171 3.98 -8.56 39.08
N VAL A 172 5.07 -7.86 38.76
CA VAL A 172 6.16 -7.57 39.71
C VAL A 172 5.66 -6.75 40.92
N SER A 173 4.70 -5.85 40.69
CA SER A 173 4.07 -5.06 41.75
C SER A 173 3.25 -5.95 42.70
N PHE A 174 2.47 -6.90 42.18
CA PHE A 174 1.73 -7.87 43.00
C PHE A 174 2.64 -8.79 43.81
N MET A 175 3.85 -9.06 43.34
CA MET A 175 4.86 -9.85 44.05
C MET A 175 5.60 -9.05 45.14
N GLY A 176 5.28 -7.76 45.33
CA GLY A 176 5.95 -6.90 46.31
C GLY A 176 7.40 -6.52 45.95
N ALA A 177 7.85 -6.83 44.73
CA ALA A 177 9.23 -6.66 44.28
C ALA A 177 9.44 -5.38 43.45
N PHE A 178 8.61 -4.35 43.65
CA PHE A 178 8.63 -3.14 42.82
C PHE A 178 10.01 -2.45 42.74
N ASN A 179 10.75 -2.43 43.84
CA ASN A 179 12.10 -1.85 43.89
C ASN A 179 13.09 -2.54 42.95
N SER A 180 12.87 -3.82 42.61
CA SER A 180 13.72 -4.53 41.64
C SER A 180 13.65 -3.91 40.24
N LEU A 181 12.52 -3.28 39.88
CA LEU A 181 12.38 -2.60 38.58
C LEU A 181 13.32 -1.39 38.41
N LEU A 182 13.80 -0.83 39.52
CA LEU A 182 14.74 0.30 39.54
C LEU A 182 16.21 -0.14 39.53
N GLU A 183 16.47 -1.45 39.59
CA GLU A 183 17.85 -1.95 39.51
C GLU A 183 18.39 -1.77 38.10
N ASN A 184 19.67 -1.35 38.00
CA ASN A 184 20.30 -1.00 36.74
C ASN A 184 20.20 -2.11 35.68
N TYR A 185 20.26 -3.39 36.08
CA TYR A 185 20.15 -4.51 35.16
C TYR A 185 18.72 -4.69 34.62
N MET A 186 17.69 -4.40 35.43
CA MET A 186 16.29 -4.44 35.00
C MET A 186 15.99 -3.29 34.04
N ILE A 187 16.46 -2.08 34.34
CA ILE A 187 16.34 -0.92 33.45
C ILE A 187 17.01 -1.21 32.09
N LEU A 188 18.23 -1.74 32.10
CA LEU A 188 18.93 -2.13 30.88
C LEU A 188 18.15 -3.18 30.08
N THR A 189 17.58 -4.18 30.75
CA THR A 189 16.77 -5.22 30.12
C THR A 189 15.53 -4.64 29.46
N ILE A 190 14.80 -3.74 30.13
CA ILE A 190 13.63 -3.04 29.58
C ILE A 190 14.01 -2.24 28.33
N LEU A 191 15.13 -1.52 28.37
CA LEU A 191 15.62 -0.76 27.21
C LEU A 191 15.95 -1.67 26.03
N ILE A 192 16.63 -2.79 26.25
CA ILE A 192 16.94 -3.78 25.20
C ILE A 192 15.66 -4.34 24.59
N ILE A 193 14.65 -4.66 25.42
CA ILE A 193 13.35 -5.15 24.96
C ILE A 193 12.67 -4.09 24.07
N LEU A 194 12.62 -2.83 24.50
CA LEU A 194 12.02 -1.74 23.71
C LEU A 194 12.73 -1.53 22.37
N ILE A 195 14.07 -1.52 22.37
CA ILE A 195 14.87 -1.39 21.13
C ILE A 195 14.58 -2.57 20.19
N THR A 196 14.48 -3.78 20.73
CA THR A 196 14.16 -4.99 19.95
C THR A 196 12.78 -4.88 19.29
N PHE A 197 11.76 -4.46 20.03
CA PHE A 197 10.41 -4.24 19.49
C PHE A 197 10.38 -3.15 18.41
N ILE A 198 11.11 -2.05 18.60
CA ILE A 198 11.24 -1.00 17.57
C ILE A 198 11.89 -1.57 16.30
N PHE A 199 12.95 -2.36 16.44
CA PHE A 199 13.65 -2.97 15.31
C PHE A 199 12.76 -3.98 14.56
N ILE A 200 12.01 -4.82 15.27
CA ILE A 200 11.02 -5.73 14.68
C ILE A 200 9.96 -4.93 13.94
N GLY A 201 9.38 -3.90 14.58
CA GLY A 201 8.38 -3.04 13.96
C GLY A 201 8.86 -2.37 12.68
N TRP A 202 10.10 -1.87 12.68
CA TRP A 202 10.73 -1.35 11.46
C TRP A 202 10.89 -2.42 10.38
N ARG A 203 11.35 -3.63 10.74
CA ARG A 203 11.58 -4.72 9.78
C ARG A 203 10.29 -5.24 9.15
N VAL A 204 9.21 -5.29 9.93
CA VAL A 204 7.86 -5.61 9.45
C VAL A 204 7.34 -4.50 8.56
N GLY A 205 7.49 -3.23 8.92
CA GLY A 205 7.12 -2.14 8.01
C GLY A 205 7.88 -2.18 6.69
N ALA A 206 9.17 -2.54 6.72
CA ALA A 206 9.99 -2.70 5.52
C ALA A 206 9.64 -3.92 4.65
N SER A 207 8.90 -4.92 5.16
CA SER A 207 8.47 -6.04 4.29
C SER A 207 7.41 -5.63 3.26
N PHE A 208 6.74 -4.50 3.47
CA PHE A 208 5.77 -3.92 2.53
C PHE A 208 6.40 -2.96 1.52
N ASP A 209 7.74 -2.86 1.47
CA ASP A 209 8.42 -1.91 0.59
C ASP A 209 8.09 -2.16 -0.90
N GLY A 210 7.83 -3.41 -1.32
CA GLY A 210 7.44 -3.72 -2.71
C GLY A 210 6.14 -3.03 -3.14
N GLN A 211 5.07 -3.23 -2.38
CA GLN A 211 3.75 -2.62 -2.60
C GLN A 211 3.81 -1.09 -2.47
N SER A 212 4.64 -0.61 -1.52
CA SER A 212 4.85 0.81 -1.29
C SER A 212 5.57 1.50 -2.46
N ILE A 213 6.50 0.81 -3.12
CA ILE A 213 7.24 1.33 -4.29
C ILE A 213 6.28 1.57 -5.44
N GLU A 214 5.35 0.65 -5.69
CA GLU A 214 4.32 0.79 -6.72
C GLU A 214 3.43 2.01 -6.45
N LEU A 215 2.92 2.15 -5.22
CA LEU A 215 2.15 3.34 -4.84
C LEU A 215 2.97 4.62 -5.02
N GLU A 216 4.21 4.63 -4.53
CA GLU A 216 5.09 5.79 -4.62
C GLU A 216 5.32 6.21 -6.08
N ALA A 217 5.46 5.25 -7.00
CA ALA A 217 5.60 5.51 -8.42
C ALA A 217 4.31 6.08 -9.05
N ILE A 218 3.15 5.50 -8.74
CA ILE A 218 1.84 5.99 -9.20
C ILE A 218 1.61 7.43 -8.74
N LEU A 219 1.77 7.69 -7.44
CA LEU A 219 1.58 9.01 -6.83
C LEU A 219 2.59 10.03 -7.38
N LYS A 220 3.84 9.62 -7.59
CA LYS A 220 4.84 10.46 -8.23
C LYS A 220 4.43 10.83 -9.66
N LYS A 221 3.90 9.86 -10.42
CA LYS A 221 3.46 10.07 -11.81
C LYS A 221 2.32 11.09 -11.93
N ILE A 222 1.43 11.15 -10.94
CA ILE A 222 0.32 12.13 -10.89
C ILE A 222 0.66 13.43 -10.14
N GLY A 223 1.92 13.58 -9.72
CA GLY A 223 2.50 14.84 -9.24
C GLY A 223 2.41 15.10 -7.74
N PHE A 224 2.44 14.06 -6.90
CA PHE A 224 2.56 14.24 -5.45
C PHE A 224 3.97 14.66 -5.05
N ASN A 225 4.09 15.52 -4.03
CA ASN A 225 5.35 16.05 -3.52
C ASN A 225 6.10 15.04 -2.62
N LYS A 226 5.38 14.32 -1.73
CA LYS A 226 5.98 13.28 -0.89
C LYS A 226 5.19 11.96 -0.88
N PRO A 227 5.23 11.20 -2.00
CA PRO A 227 4.59 9.89 -2.10
C PRO A 227 4.91 8.92 -0.95
N SER A 228 6.16 8.92 -0.47
CA SER A 228 6.60 7.98 0.59
C SER A 228 5.91 8.17 1.94
N ARG A 229 5.23 9.31 2.13
CA ARG A 229 4.48 9.66 3.34
C ARG A 229 2.97 9.57 3.14
N MET A 230 2.50 9.13 1.98
CA MET A 230 1.09 9.00 1.70
C MET A 230 0.50 7.75 2.37
N ASP A 231 -0.75 7.87 2.77
CA ASP A 231 -1.57 6.78 3.28
C ASP A 231 -2.98 7.00 2.74
N LEU A 232 -3.28 6.35 1.60
CA LEU A 232 -4.53 6.51 0.86
C LEU A 232 -5.74 6.05 1.68
N GLN A 233 -5.55 5.16 2.65
CA GLN A 233 -6.63 4.70 3.53
C GLN A 233 -7.33 5.85 4.22
N ASN A 234 -6.58 6.89 4.62
CA ASN A 234 -7.18 8.06 5.29
C ASN A 234 -8.18 8.82 4.41
N PHE A 235 -8.14 8.59 3.10
CA PHE A 235 -8.97 9.18 2.06
C PHE A 235 -9.88 8.15 1.38
N ALA A 236 -9.97 6.92 1.92
CA ALA A 236 -10.97 5.95 1.51
C ALA A 236 -12.37 6.49 1.81
N LEU A 237 -13.34 6.21 0.94
CA LEU A 237 -14.71 6.69 1.14
C LEU A 237 -15.30 6.17 2.46
N SER A 238 -14.97 4.95 2.87
CA SER A 238 -15.42 4.40 4.15
C SER A 238 -14.84 5.16 5.36
N ASP A 239 -13.53 5.39 5.37
CA ASP A 239 -12.84 6.18 6.40
C ASP A 239 -13.40 7.62 6.49
N LEU A 240 -13.69 8.24 5.34
CA LEU A 240 -14.26 9.59 5.28
C LEU A 240 -15.70 9.63 5.81
N SER A 241 -16.56 8.72 5.37
CA SER A 241 -17.94 8.62 5.87
C SER A 241 -17.98 8.34 7.36
N TRP A 242 -17.08 7.48 7.87
CA TRP A 242 -16.93 7.23 9.30
C TRP A 242 -16.52 8.50 10.08
N LYS A 243 -15.50 9.22 9.60
CA LYS A 243 -15.05 10.49 10.21
C LYS A 243 -16.13 11.57 10.21
N ASN A 244 -16.94 11.61 9.15
CA ASN A 244 -18.05 12.55 9.00
C ASN A 244 -19.31 12.15 9.78
N LYS A 245 -19.32 11.00 10.46
CA LYS A 245 -20.47 10.48 11.23
C LYS A 245 -21.76 10.43 10.40
N GLU A 246 -21.66 10.00 9.16
CA GLU A 246 -22.84 9.81 8.30
C GLU A 246 -23.79 8.80 8.93
N LYS A 247 -25.06 9.19 9.09
CA LYS A 247 -26.06 8.41 9.85
C LYS A 247 -26.44 7.06 9.21
N ASP A 248 -26.19 6.92 7.90
CA ASP A 248 -26.47 5.72 7.11
C ASP A 248 -25.18 5.03 6.65
N PHE A 249 -24.18 4.93 7.54
CA PHE A 249 -22.94 4.21 7.23
C PHE A 249 -23.21 2.71 7.07
N ILE A 250 -23.55 2.30 5.86
CA ILE A 250 -23.49 0.91 5.42
C ILE A 250 -22.06 0.65 4.97
N HIS A 251 -21.42 -0.32 5.61
CA HIS A 251 -20.08 -0.76 5.24
C HIS A 251 -20.14 -1.49 3.90
N GLU A 252 -19.93 -0.74 2.83
CA GLU A 252 -19.89 -1.24 1.47
C GLU A 252 -18.45 -1.41 1.05
N ARG A 253 -18.08 -2.66 0.72
CA ARG A 253 -16.70 -3.06 0.38
C ARG A 253 -16.02 -2.16 -0.65
N TRP A 254 -16.75 -1.68 -1.66
CA TRP A 254 -16.18 -0.82 -2.70
C TRP A 254 -15.69 0.53 -2.15
N LYS A 255 -16.27 1.03 -1.05
CA LYS A 255 -15.87 2.29 -0.40
C LYS A 255 -14.51 2.16 0.31
N ASP A 256 -14.12 0.95 0.71
CA ASP A 256 -12.81 0.71 1.32
C ASP A 256 -11.66 0.79 0.30
N TYR A 257 -11.96 0.50 -0.97
CA TYR A 257 -10.98 0.46 -2.05
C TYR A 257 -11.13 1.61 -3.05
N THR A 258 -11.93 2.61 -2.70
CA THR A 258 -12.12 3.82 -3.49
C THR A 258 -11.60 5.02 -2.71
N TYR A 259 -10.60 5.70 -3.25
CA TYR A 259 -9.93 6.80 -2.55
C TYR A 259 -10.17 8.14 -3.24
N ARG A 260 -10.36 9.21 -2.45
CA ARG A 260 -10.46 10.60 -2.93
C ARG A 260 -9.08 11.16 -3.24
N ILE A 261 -8.67 11.09 -4.51
CA ILE A 261 -7.32 11.51 -4.91
C ILE A 261 -7.14 13.03 -4.85
N ASP A 262 -8.22 13.78 -5.06
CA ASP A 262 -8.25 15.24 -4.93
C ASP A 262 -7.92 15.68 -3.49
N LEU A 263 -8.60 15.08 -2.50
CA LEU A 263 -8.35 15.37 -1.09
C LEU A 263 -6.95 14.92 -0.67
N ALA A 264 -6.51 13.76 -1.14
CA ALA A 264 -5.15 13.26 -0.88
C ALA A 264 -4.09 14.21 -1.45
N LYS A 265 -4.31 14.73 -2.66
CA LYS A 265 -3.39 15.67 -3.32
C LYS A 265 -3.37 17.02 -2.61
N GLN A 266 -4.52 17.54 -2.21
CA GLN A 266 -4.60 18.76 -1.41
C GLN A 266 -3.83 18.62 -0.09
N ASP A 267 -4.01 17.51 0.65
CA ASP A 267 -3.30 17.26 1.91
C ASP A 267 -1.77 17.17 1.72
N ASP A 268 -1.32 16.59 0.61
CA ASP A 268 0.11 16.52 0.26
C ASP A 268 0.68 17.91 -0.08
N GLU A 269 -0.05 18.71 -0.87
CA GLU A 269 0.32 20.07 -1.23
C GLU A 269 0.36 20.98 0.01
N GLU A 270 -0.60 20.89 0.91
CA GLU A 270 -0.63 21.68 2.15
C GLU A 270 0.53 21.34 3.10
N LYS A 271 0.88 20.05 3.22
CA LYS A 271 1.94 19.59 4.15
C LYS A 271 3.35 19.67 3.58
N TYR A 272 3.48 19.51 2.27
CA TYR A 272 4.78 19.27 1.62
C TYR A 272 5.01 20.11 0.36
N GLY A 273 4.01 20.83 -0.13
CA GLY A 273 4.17 21.81 -1.19
C GLY A 273 5.20 22.86 -0.79
N LYS A 274 6.09 23.20 -1.72
CA LYS A 274 7.01 24.32 -1.52
C LYS A 274 6.19 25.62 -1.54
N LYS A 275 6.19 26.36 -0.43
CA LYS A 275 5.81 27.78 -0.43
C LYS A 275 6.85 28.60 -1.17
#